data_AF-A0A845ZS19-F1
#
_entry.id   AF-A0A845ZS19-F1
#
_cell.length_a   1.000
_cell.length_b   1.000
_cell.length_c   1.000
_cell.angle_alpha   90.00
_cell.angle_beta   90.00
_cell.angle_gamma   90.00
#
_symmetry.space_group_name_H-M   'P 1'
#
loop_
_entity.id
_entity.type
_entity.pdbx_description
1 polymer ?
#
loop_
_entity_poly.entity_id
_entity_poly.type
_entity_poly.pdbx_seq_one_letter_code
_entity_poly.pdbx_strand_id
1 'polypeptide(L)'
;VFPVVALLAVARGMAVDTIAPLIEHYLNPNDQVAHPTPLVTGKDLIKSLKLSPSSKIGELLTEIQIARIEGNINSIKGALEFAAKLDSINCGSEDKDK
;
A
#
# COMPACT_ATOMS: atom_id res chain seq x y z
N VAL A 1 1.10 16.14 7.96
CA VAL A 1 2.48 16.22 8.51
C VAL A 1 3.48 16.68 7.47
N PHE A 2 3.52 16.08 6.27
CA PHE A 2 4.52 16.37 5.23
C PHE A 2 4.75 17.87 4.91
N PRO A 3 3.72 18.72 4.65
CA PRO A 3 3.97 20.13 4.29
C PRO A 3 4.74 20.92 5.35
N VAL A 4 4.50 20.62 6.63
CA VAL A 4 5.19 21.27 7.76
C VAL A 4 6.67 20.84 7.80
N VAL A 5 6.95 19.57 7.52
CA VAL A 5 8.33 19.04 7.48
C VAL A 5 9.09 19.58 6.27
N ALA A 6 8.45 19.65 5.10
CA ALA A 6 9.03 20.24 3.91
C ALA A 6 9.40 21.72 4.12
N LEU A 7 8.51 22.50 4.74
CA LEU A 7 8.78 23.89 5.09
C LEU A 7 9.95 24.03 6.09
N LEU A 8 10.00 23.16 7.11
CA LEU A 8 11.11 23.16 8.07
C LEU A 8 12.46 22.84 7.41
N ALA A 9 12.49 21.92 6.44
CA ALA A 9 13.70 21.59 5.71
C ALA A 9 14.24 22.80 4.93
N VAL A 10 13.37 23.52 4.22
CA VAL A 10 13.73 24.75 3.51
C VAL A 10 14.20 25.83 4.48
N ALA A 11 13.51 25.99 5.62
CA ALA A 11 13.92 26.95 6.66
C ALA A 11 15.30 26.64 7.26
N ARG A 12 15.75 25.37 7.21
CA ARG A 12 17.10 24.94 7.62
C ARG A 12 18.15 25.07 6.52
N GLY A 13 17.82 25.70 5.39
CA GLY A 13 18.76 25.96 4.30
C GLY A 13 18.86 24.85 3.27
N MET A 14 17.95 23.86 3.28
CA MET A 14 17.86 22.87 2.21
C MET A 14 17.35 23.54 0.93
N ALA A 15 18.04 23.32 -0.19
CA ALA A 15 17.61 23.85 -1.48
C ALA A 15 16.29 23.21 -1.91
N VAL A 16 15.33 24.01 -2.40
CA VAL A 16 14.00 23.52 -2.80
C VAL A 16 14.12 22.42 -3.86
N ASP A 17 15.04 22.56 -4.80
CA ASP A 17 15.28 21.58 -5.87
C ASP A 17 15.61 20.17 -5.34
N THR A 18 16.18 20.06 -4.15
CA THR A 18 16.49 18.75 -3.52
C THR A 18 15.26 18.01 -3.01
N ILE A 19 14.18 18.72 -2.71
CA ILE A 19 12.90 18.16 -2.23
C ILE A 19 11.75 18.35 -3.23
N ALA A 20 12.00 19.03 -4.35
CA ALA A 20 11.01 19.30 -5.39
C ALA A 20 10.27 18.04 -5.85
N PRO A 21 10.94 16.88 -6.11
CA PRO A 21 10.22 15.67 -6.50
C PRO A 21 9.20 15.22 -5.44
N LEU A 22 9.55 15.29 -4.15
CA LEU A 22 8.64 14.90 -3.07
C LEU A 22 7.43 15.83 -2.97
N ILE A 23 7.64 17.13 -3.20
CA ILE A 23 6.56 18.12 -3.24
C ILE A 23 5.64 17.85 -4.44
N GLU A 24 6.20 17.56 -5.62
CA GLU A 24 5.43 17.22 -6.81
C GLU A 24 4.56 15.97 -6.60
N HIS A 25 5.14 14.89 -6.06
CA HIS A 25 4.39 13.68 -5.68
C HIS A 25 3.26 14.01 -4.70
N TYR A 26 3.54 14.81 -3.66
CA TYR A 26 2.53 15.18 -2.66
C TYR A 26 1.37 16.01 -3.22
N LEU A 27 1.66 16.93 -4.15
CA LEU A 27 0.65 17.80 -4.76
C LEU A 27 -0.16 17.10 -5.85
N ASN A 28 0.33 16.00 -6.41
CA ASN A 28 -0.39 15.22 -7.41
C ASN A 28 -1.42 14.28 -6.74
N PRO A 29 -2.74 14.53 -6.85
CA PRO A 29 -3.77 13.73 -6.18
C PRO A 29 -3.88 12.29 -6.72
N ASN A 30 -3.33 12.02 -7.90
CA ASN A 30 -3.34 10.68 -8.51
C ASN A 30 -2.10 9.84 -8.15
N ASP A 31 -1.14 10.45 -7.46
CA ASP A 31 0.10 9.80 -7.08
C ASP A 31 -0.15 8.68 -6.06
N GLN A 32 0.22 7.45 -6.41
CA GLN A 32 -0.06 6.32 -5.53
C GLN A 32 0.86 6.27 -4.31
N VAL A 33 2.03 6.91 -4.34
CA VAL A 33 2.95 6.98 -3.21
C VAL A 33 2.42 7.95 -2.16
N ALA A 34 1.99 9.15 -2.59
CA ALA A 34 1.47 10.17 -1.68
C ALA A 34 0.00 9.99 -1.31
N HIS A 35 -0.81 9.48 -2.24
CA HIS A 35 -2.25 9.27 -2.09
C HIS A 35 -2.64 7.84 -2.49
N PRO A 36 -2.28 6.83 -1.66
CA PRO A 36 -2.59 5.44 -1.95
C PRO A 36 -4.10 5.24 -2.08
N THR A 37 -4.53 4.77 -3.25
CA THR A 37 -5.93 4.37 -3.44
C THR A 37 -6.04 2.84 -3.32
N PRO A 38 -6.94 2.28 -2.51
CA PRO A 38 -7.14 0.84 -2.45
C PRO A 38 -7.91 0.36 -3.70
N LEU A 39 -7.52 -0.79 -4.28
CA LEU A 39 -8.26 -1.44 -5.38
C LEU A 39 -9.42 -2.29 -4.84
N VAL A 40 -9.23 -2.88 -3.67
CA VAL A 40 -10.16 -3.82 -3.04
C VAL A 40 -10.25 -3.51 -1.55
N THR A 41 -11.36 -3.88 -0.95
CA THR A 41 -11.59 -3.77 0.50
C THR A 41 -11.47 -5.14 1.16
N GLY A 42 -11.34 -5.18 2.49
CA GLY A 42 -11.32 -6.44 3.23
C GLY A 42 -12.59 -7.29 3.02
N LYS A 43 -13.74 -6.63 2.80
CA LYS A 43 -15.00 -7.33 2.46
C LYS A 43 -14.91 -8.05 1.12
N ASP A 44 -14.20 -7.48 0.15
CA ASP A 44 -14.01 -8.07 -1.16
C ASP A 44 -13.09 -9.30 -1.08
N LEU A 45 -12.05 -9.23 -0.24
CA LEU A 45 -11.18 -10.38 0.03
C LEU A 45 -11.93 -11.52 0.74
N ILE A 46 -12.69 -11.22 1.79
CA ILE A 46 -13.51 -12.21 2.52
C ILE A 46 -14.47 -12.93 1.56
N LYS A 47 -15.18 -12.17 0.72
CA LYS A 47 -16.15 -12.75 -0.21
C LYS A 47 -15.49 -13.57 -1.32
N SER A 48 -14.41 -13.05 -1.89
CA SER A 48 -13.79 -13.65 -3.08
C SER A 48 -12.89 -14.83 -2.76
N LEU A 49 -12.17 -14.78 -1.63
CA LEU A 49 -11.25 -15.83 -1.18
C LEU A 49 -11.86 -16.73 -0.09
N LYS A 50 -13.10 -16.45 0.37
CA LYS A 50 -13.78 -17.17 1.46
C LYS A 50 -12.97 -17.21 2.78
N LEU A 51 -12.20 -16.16 3.04
CA LEU A 51 -11.39 -16.03 4.25
C LEU A 51 -12.26 -15.62 5.45
N SER A 52 -11.93 -16.14 6.63
CA SER A 52 -12.52 -15.68 7.89
C SER A 52 -11.96 -14.30 8.29
N PRO A 53 -12.73 -13.43 8.95
CA PRO A 53 -12.23 -12.15 9.45
C PRO A 53 -11.04 -12.35 10.42
N SER A 54 -9.85 -11.86 10.04
CA SER A 54 -8.61 -11.96 10.83
C SER A 54 -7.63 -10.82 10.49
N SER A 55 -6.57 -10.65 11.30
CA SER A 55 -5.48 -9.69 11.05
C SER A 55 -4.79 -9.90 9.70
N LYS A 56 -4.72 -11.17 9.25
CA LYS A 56 -4.16 -11.58 7.95
C LYS A 56 -4.79 -10.85 6.76
N ILE A 57 -6.06 -10.46 6.85
CA ILE A 57 -6.72 -9.67 5.80
C ILE A 57 -6.10 -8.27 5.70
N GLY A 58 -5.78 -7.65 6.84
CA GLY A 58 -5.11 -6.35 6.88
C GLY A 58 -3.71 -6.42 6.27
N GLU A 59 -2.97 -7.50 6.56
CA GLU A 59 -1.66 -7.77 5.95
C GLU A 59 -1.78 -7.93 4.43
N LEU A 60 -2.72 -8.75 3.95
CA LEU A 60 -2.98 -8.93 2.51
C LEU A 60 -3.35 -7.60 1.83
N LEU A 61 -4.19 -6.77 2.46
CA LEU A 61 -4.54 -5.45 1.92
C LEU A 61 -3.31 -4.53 1.84
N THR A 62 -2.40 -4.62 2.82
CA THR A 62 -1.16 -3.86 2.84
C THR A 62 -0.25 -4.28 1.70
N GLU A 63 -0.05 -5.59 1.52
CA GLU A 63 0.76 -6.15 0.42
C GLU A 63 0.20 -5.79 -0.96
N ILE A 64 -1.12 -5.85 -1.14
CA ILE A 64 -1.78 -5.41 -2.37
C ILE A 64 -1.51 -3.91 -2.63
N GLN A 65 -1.53 -3.09 -1.57
CA GLN A 65 -1.30 -1.66 -1.69
C GLN A 65 0.16 -1.36 -2.06
N ILE A 66 1.13 -2.06 -1.47
CA ILE A 66 2.54 -1.97 -1.85
C ILE A 66 2.72 -2.37 -3.31
N ALA A 67 2.18 -3.53 -3.71
CA ALA A 67 2.27 -4.00 -5.10
C ALA A 67 1.59 -3.04 -6.10
N ARG A 68 0.53 -2.33 -5.68
CA ARG A 68 -0.07 -1.26 -6.49
C ARG A 68 0.86 -0.06 -6.63
N ILE A 69 1.47 0.39 -5.54
CA ILE A 69 2.41 1.53 -5.53
C ILE A 69 3.60 1.25 -6.44
N GLU A 70 4.09 0.01 -6.45
CA GLU A 70 5.17 -0.45 -7.33
C GLU A 70 4.75 -0.60 -8.81
N GLY A 71 3.45 -0.47 -9.12
CA GLY A 71 2.92 -0.64 -10.47
C GLY A 71 2.69 -2.09 -10.90
N ASN A 72 2.88 -3.06 -10.00
CA ASN A 72 2.69 -4.49 -10.27
C ASN A 72 1.22 -4.86 -10.45
N ILE A 73 0.29 -4.10 -9.85
CA ILE A 73 -1.15 -4.36 -9.89
C ILE A 73 -1.92 -3.07 -10.13
N ASN A 74 -2.77 -3.06 -11.15
CA ASN A 74 -3.60 -1.90 -11.51
C ASN A 74 -5.10 -2.22 -11.68
N SER A 75 -5.53 -3.44 -11.32
CA SER A 75 -6.92 -3.87 -11.49
C SER A 75 -7.42 -4.66 -10.29
N ILE A 76 -8.74 -4.61 -10.07
CA ILE A 76 -9.43 -5.40 -9.03
C ILE A 76 -9.12 -6.90 -9.19
N LYS A 77 -9.20 -7.41 -10.42
CA LYS A 77 -8.91 -8.82 -10.72
C LYS A 77 -7.48 -9.19 -10.35
N GLY A 78 -6.50 -8.36 -10.76
CA GLY A 78 -5.09 -8.57 -10.42
C GLY A 78 -4.83 -8.54 -8.91
N ALA A 79 -5.52 -7.67 -8.18
CA ALA A 79 -5.41 -7.60 -6.72
C ALA A 79 -5.91 -8.89 -6.04
N LEU A 80 -7.03 -9.45 -6.51
CA LEU A 80 -7.57 -10.71 -5.98
C LEU A 80 -6.66 -11.91 -6.32
N GLU A 81 -6.13 -11.97 -7.54
CA GLU A 81 -5.18 -13.02 -7.95
C GLU A 81 -3.88 -12.96 -7.14
N PHE A 82 -3.37 -11.75 -6.90
CA PHE A 82 -2.19 -11.54 -6.05
C PHE A 82 -2.44 -11.95 -4.60
N ALA A 83 -3.59 -11.58 -4.04
CA ALA A 83 -3.98 -11.98 -2.69
C ALA A 83 -4.07 -13.50 -2.54
N ALA A 84 -4.66 -14.18 -3.53
CA ALA A 84 -4.80 -15.64 -3.52
C ALA A 84 -3.42 -16.33 -3.60
N LYS A 85 -2.51 -15.78 -4.40
CA LYS A 85 -1.13 -16.27 -4.47
C LYS A 85 -0.41 -16.10 -3.13
N LEU A 86 -0.53 -14.95 -2.48
CA LEU A 86 0.11 -14.70 -1.17
C LEU A 86 -0.45 -15.61 -0.07
N ASP A 87 -1.76 -15.81 -0.02
CA ASP A 87 -2.37 -16.71 0.96
C ASP A 87 -1.86 -18.15 0.81
N SER A 88 -1.69 -18.62 -0.43
CA SER A 88 -1.11 -19.94 -0.71
C SER A 88 0.36 -20.09 -0.30
N ILE A 89 1.13 -18.98 -0.29
CA ILE A 89 2.55 -18.96 0.11
C ILE A 89 2.67 -18.91 1.63
N ASN A 90 1.85 -18.07 2.29
CA ASN A 90 1.90 -17.89 3.74
C ASN A 90 1.23 -19.02 4.53
N CYS A 91 0.60 -19.98 3.86
CA CYS A 91 0.11 -21.22 4.47
C CYS A 91 1.25 -22.09 5.06
N GLY A 92 2.52 -21.70 4.91
CA GLY A 92 3.71 -22.34 5.50
C GLY A 92 4.28 -21.71 6.77
N SER A 93 3.69 -20.64 7.33
CA SER A 93 4.29 -19.91 8.47
C SER A 93 3.43 -19.77 9.74
N GLU A 94 2.22 -20.35 9.79
CA GLU A 94 1.30 -20.20 10.95
C GLU A 94 1.26 -21.43 11.89
N ASP A 95 2.33 -22.23 11.98
CA ASP A 95 2.43 -23.36 12.93
C ASP A 95 3.72 -23.32 13.76
N LYS A 96 3.97 -22.20 14.44
CA LYS A 96 4.84 -22.12 15.62
C LYS A 96 4.32 -21.02 16.54
N ASP A 97 3.43 -21.39 17.44
CA ASP A 97 3.39 -20.89 18.83
C ASP A 97 2.26 -21.63 19.55
N LYS A 98 2.62 -22.80 20.09
CA LYS A 98 1.90 -23.50 21.15
C LYS A 98 2.84 -23.66 22.34
#